data_AF-A0A9E2IRX7-F1
#
_entry.id   AF-A0A9E2IRX7-F1
#
_cell.length_a   1.000
_cell.length_b   1.000
_cell.length_c   1.000
_cell.angle_alpha   90.00
_cell.angle_beta   90.00
_cell.angle_gamma   90.00
#
_symmetry.space_group_name_H-M   'P 1'
#
loop_
_entity.id
_entity.type
_entity.pdbx_description
1 polymer ?
#
loop_
_entity_poly.entity_id
_entity_poly.type
_entity_poly.pdbx_seq_one_letter_code
_entity_poly.pdbx_strand_id
1 'polypeptide(L)'
;MAGGIIVRDAHFPGRAPVDAYGNGGFRFADMSHRGSILCLPSGVHGWQPADPSRLTPEDFVQALAEANDIQIMLVGLGREPGLLPAPLRDAFRQAGI
;
A
#
# COMPACT_ATOMS: atom_id res chain seq x y z
N MET A 1 -15.88 12.60 -24.52
CA MET A 1 -14.78 11.70 -24.95
C MET A 1 -14.12 11.18 -23.69
N ALA A 2 -14.49 9.99 -23.22
CA ALA A 2 -13.91 9.41 -22.01
C ALA A 2 -12.48 8.96 -22.35
N GLY A 3 -11.47 9.60 -21.73
CA GLY A 3 -10.09 9.17 -21.84
C GLY A 3 -9.99 7.71 -21.40
N GLY A 4 -9.44 6.85 -22.25
CA GLY A 4 -9.22 5.44 -21.93
C GLY A 4 -8.38 5.30 -20.67
N ILE A 5 -8.60 4.22 -19.92
CA ILE A 5 -7.83 3.89 -18.71
C ILE A 5 -6.36 3.75 -19.11
N ILE A 6 -5.52 4.71 -18.72
CA ILE A 6 -4.08 4.64 -18.91
C ILE A 6 -3.52 3.84 -17.73
N VAL A 7 -3.16 2.57 -17.98
CA VAL A 7 -2.42 1.76 -17.03
C VAL A 7 -0.95 2.20 -17.10
N ARG A 8 -0.49 2.97 -16.12
CA ARG A 8 0.92 3.37 -15.97
C ARG A 8 1.62 2.44 -14.99
N ASP A 9 2.95 2.36 -15.07
CA ASP A 9 3.77 1.82 -13.99
C ASP A 9 3.30 2.41 -12.67
N ALA A 10 3.21 1.55 -11.66
CA ALA A 10 2.47 1.78 -10.43
C ALA A 10 3.18 2.76 -9.49
N HIS A 11 3.47 3.96 -9.96
CA HIS A 11 4.06 5.02 -9.17
C HIS A 11 3.39 6.35 -9.50
N PHE A 12 2.70 6.91 -8.51
CA PHE A 12 2.26 8.30 -8.52
C PHE A 12 3.16 9.11 -7.58
N PRO A 13 3.90 10.11 -8.08
CA PRO A 13 4.81 10.90 -7.25
C PRO A 13 4.00 11.80 -6.32
N GLY A 14 3.99 11.46 -5.04
CA GLY A 14 3.20 12.14 -3.99
C GLY A 14 2.03 11.32 -3.45
N ARG A 15 1.29 11.92 -2.51
CA ARG A 15 0.14 11.29 -1.86
C ARG A 15 -1.16 11.81 -2.47
N ALA A 16 -2.06 10.89 -2.77
CA ALA A 16 -3.41 11.20 -3.26
C ALA A 16 -4.44 10.51 -2.36
N PRO A 17 -5.62 11.13 -2.14
CA PRO A 17 -6.76 10.44 -1.56
C PRO A 17 -7.11 9.19 -2.39
N VAL A 18 -7.56 8.15 -1.70
CA VAL A 18 -8.19 6.99 -2.36
C VAL A 18 -9.64 7.34 -2.63
N ASP A 19 -10.01 7.48 -3.89
CA ASP A 19 -11.36 7.84 -4.31
C ASP A 19 -12.32 6.63 -4.28
N ALA A 20 -11.79 5.44 -4.60
CA ALA A 20 -12.54 4.20 -4.55
C ALA A 20 -11.61 2.98 -4.41
N TYR A 21 -12.14 1.91 -3.82
CA TYR A 21 -11.52 0.58 -3.77
C TYR A 21 -12.56 -0.48 -4.12
N GLY A 22 -12.10 -1.62 -4.64
CA GLY A 22 -12.97 -2.73 -5.05
C GLY A 22 -12.51 -3.37 -6.36
N ASN A 23 -13.18 -4.46 -6.77
CA ASN A 23 -12.82 -5.21 -7.98
C ASN A 23 -11.33 -5.59 -8.10
N GLY A 24 -10.65 -5.77 -6.95
CA GLY A 24 -9.23 -6.09 -6.89
C GLY A 24 -8.28 -4.93 -7.17
N GLY A 25 -8.70 -3.67 -6.96
CA GLY A 25 -7.84 -2.51 -7.16
C GLY A 25 -8.31 -1.24 -6.44
N PHE A 26 -7.64 -0.14 -6.79
CA PHE A 26 -7.81 1.20 -6.21
C PHE A 26 -7.92 2.25 -7.31
N ARG A 27 -8.66 3.33 -7.03
CA ARG A 27 -8.70 4.55 -7.82
C ARG A 27 -8.24 5.73 -6.97
N PHE A 28 -7.38 6.56 -7.54
CA PHE A 28 -6.79 7.73 -6.91
C PHE A 28 -6.23 8.65 -8.00
N ALA A 29 -6.26 9.97 -7.81
CA ALA A 29 -5.66 10.95 -8.73
C ALA A 29 -6.05 10.74 -10.21
N ASP A 30 -7.33 10.43 -10.48
CA ASP A 30 -7.86 10.07 -11.82
C ASP A 30 -7.21 8.83 -12.47
N MET A 31 -6.44 8.05 -11.72
CA MET A 31 -5.79 6.81 -12.12
C MET A 31 -6.54 5.59 -11.56
N SER A 32 -6.34 4.44 -12.21
CA SER A 32 -6.80 3.14 -11.72
C SER A 32 -5.62 2.19 -11.62
N HIS A 33 -5.46 1.55 -10.47
CA HIS A 33 -4.44 0.54 -10.22
C HIS A 33 -5.11 -0.78 -9.85
N ARG A 34 -4.66 -1.90 -10.45
CA ARG A 34 -5.11 -3.24 -10.10
C ARG A 34 -4.06 -3.90 -9.23
N GLY A 35 -4.49 -4.46 -8.09
CA GLY A 35 -3.61 -5.00 -7.07
C GLY A 35 -3.53 -4.10 -5.84
N SER A 36 -2.64 -4.47 -4.93
CA SER A 36 -2.40 -3.75 -3.69
C SER A 36 -1.49 -2.55 -3.95
N ILE A 37 -1.58 -1.53 -3.09
CA ILE A 37 -0.75 -0.33 -3.17
C ILE A 37 -0.13 -0.01 -1.81
N LEU A 38 1.05 0.63 -1.81
CA LEU A 38 1.65 1.29 -0.66
C LEU A 38 1.55 2.80 -0.85
N CYS A 39 0.86 3.49 0.06
CA CYS A 39 0.78 4.95 0.09
C CYS A 39 1.86 5.49 1.03
N LEU A 40 3.03 5.81 0.49
CA LEU A 40 4.21 6.26 1.23
C LEU A 40 4.41 7.78 1.09
N PRO A 41 5.25 8.41 1.94
CA PRO A 41 5.68 9.79 1.75
C PRO A 41 6.22 10.08 0.35
N SER A 42 7.00 9.15 -0.22
CA SER A 42 7.57 9.26 -1.57
C SER A 42 6.54 9.16 -2.71
N GLY A 43 5.40 8.51 -2.49
CA GLY A 43 4.43 8.25 -3.54
C GLY A 43 3.45 7.12 -3.26
N VAL A 44 2.52 6.92 -4.19
CA VAL A 44 1.70 5.70 -4.24
C VAL A 44 2.39 4.68 -5.12
N HIS A 45 2.76 3.54 -4.54
CA HIS A 45 3.52 2.46 -5.19
C HIS A 45 2.65 1.22 -5.37
N GLY A 46 2.81 0.49 -6.48
CA GLY A 46 2.25 -0.84 -6.63
C GLY A 46 2.93 -1.82 -5.67
N TRP A 47 2.14 -2.69 -5.06
CA TRP A 47 2.58 -3.58 -4.00
C TRP A 47 2.09 -5.01 -4.27
N GLN A 48 3.01 -5.98 -4.25
CA GLN A 48 2.76 -7.33 -4.78
C GLN A 48 2.69 -8.51 -3.79
N PRO A 49 2.47 -8.37 -2.47
CA PRO A 49 2.00 -9.52 -1.70
C PRO A 49 0.52 -9.75 -2.02
N ALA A 50 0.23 -10.97 -2.50
CA ALA A 50 -1.11 -11.37 -2.90
C ALA A 50 -1.98 -11.84 -1.72
N ASP A 51 -1.35 -12.23 -0.59
CA ASP A 51 -2.02 -12.86 0.54
C ASP A 51 -1.74 -12.11 1.85
N PRO A 52 -2.73 -11.39 2.40
CA PRO A 52 -2.62 -10.69 3.67
C PRO A 52 -2.20 -11.57 4.86
N SER A 53 -2.49 -12.89 4.80
CA SER A 53 -2.12 -13.83 5.86
C SER A 53 -0.64 -14.22 5.86
N ARG A 54 0.08 -13.92 4.77
CA ARG A 54 1.48 -14.29 4.57
C ARG A 54 2.43 -13.11 4.52
N LEU A 55 1.96 -11.93 4.92
CA LEU A 55 2.77 -10.71 4.94
C LEU A 55 4.01 -10.86 5.82
N THR A 56 5.16 -10.51 5.28
CA THR A 56 6.45 -10.51 5.99
C THR A 56 7.08 -9.12 6.00
N PRO A 57 8.05 -8.83 6.89
CA PRO A 57 8.77 -7.55 6.87
C PRO A 57 9.40 -7.20 5.51
N GLU A 58 9.81 -8.21 4.74
CA GLU A 58 10.40 -8.07 3.41
C GLU A 58 9.42 -7.44 2.40
N ASP A 59 8.11 -7.67 2.57
CA ASP A 59 7.08 -7.03 1.75
C ASP A 59 6.98 -5.51 2.00
N PHE A 60 7.52 -5.03 3.12
CA PHE A 60 7.44 -3.63 3.56
C PHE A 60 8.78 -2.92 3.56
N VAL A 61 9.80 -3.44 2.87
CA VAL A 61 11.13 -2.82 2.80
C VAL A 61 11.06 -1.34 2.42
N GLN A 62 10.19 -0.98 1.47
CA GLN A 62 10.04 0.40 1.03
C GLN A 62 9.42 1.30 2.11
N ALA A 63 8.44 0.79 2.86
CA ALA A 63 7.87 1.51 4.00
C ALA A 63 8.87 1.67 5.15
N LEU A 64 9.64 0.62 5.44
CA LEU A 64 10.66 0.62 6.49
C LEU A 64 11.83 1.57 6.14
N ALA A 65 12.16 1.72 4.84
CA ALA A 65 13.16 2.67 4.38
C ALA A 65 12.74 4.15 4.62
N GLU A 66 11.42 4.41 4.65
CA GLU A 66 10.83 5.73 4.88
C GLU A 66 10.30 5.90 6.33
N ALA A 67 10.67 5.00 7.25
CA ALA A 67 10.09 4.93 8.59
C ALA A 67 10.19 6.24 9.41
N ASN A 68 11.25 7.02 9.21
CA ASN A 68 11.43 8.30 9.91
C ASN A 68 10.32 9.32 9.61
N ASP A 69 9.63 9.18 8.47
CA ASP A 69 8.55 10.05 8.02
C ASP A 69 7.15 9.41 8.20
N ILE A 70 7.09 8.22 8.83
CA ILE A 70 5.85 7.46 9.04
C ILE A 70 5.65 7.26 10.54
N GLN A 71 4.59 7.84 11.09
CA GLN A 71 4.23 7.66 12.50
C GLN A 71 3.17 6.58 12.73
N ILE A 72 2.35 6.31 11.71
CA ILE A 72 1.24 5.35 11.77
C ILE A 72 1.18 4.65 10.43
N MET A 73 1.23 3.31 10.44
CA MET A 73 0.97 2.48 9.26
C MET A 73 -0.41 1.81 9.37
N LEU A 74 -1.29 2.13 8.42
CA LEU A 74 -2.58 1.46 8.25
C LEU A 74 -2.44 0.33 7.23
N VAL A 75 -2.60 -0.92 7.67
CA VAL A 75 -2.53 -2.09 6.78
C VAL A 75 -3.93 -2.65 6.54
N GLY A 76 -4.41 -2.55 5.30
CA GLY A 76 -5.68 -3.15 4.89
C GLY A 76 -5.53 -4.63 4.58
N LEU A 77 -6.24 -5.50 5.31
CA LEU A 77 -6.22 -6.96 5.13
C LEU A 77 -7.28 -7.48 4.15
N GLY A 78 -7.88 -6.57 3.37
CA GLY A 78 -8.91 -6.91 2.40
C GLY A 78 -10.25 -7.21 3.07
N ARG A 79 -10.87 -8.33 2.68
CA ARG A 79 -12.24 -8.68 3.08
C ARG A 79 -12.35 -9.23 4.51
N GLU A 80 -11.29 -9.88 4.97
CA GLU A 80 -11.26 -10.53 6.28
C GLU A 80 -10.39 -9.71 7.23
N PRO A 81 -10.98 -9.11 8.28
CA PRO A 81 -10.18 -8.45 9.30
C PRO A 81 -9.35 -9.49 10.05
N GLY A 82 -8.11 -9.14 10.36
CA GLY A 82 -7.18 -10.02 11.04
C GLY A 82 -6.11 -9.25 11.79
N LEU A 83 -5.21 -10.00 12.43
CA LEU A 83 -4.02 -9.44 13.05
C LEU A 83 -2.85 -9.60 12.09
N LEU A 84 -2.01 -8.57 12.00
CA LEU A 84 -0.73 -8.68 11.29
C LEU A 84 0.13 -9.77 11.92
N PRO A 85 0.90 -10.56 11.15
CA PRO A 85 1.84 -11.54 11.70
C PRO A 85 2.78 -10.91 12.74
N ALA A 86 3.10 -11.64 13.81
CA ALA A 86 3.92 -11.11 14.90
C ALA A 86 5.27 -10.52 14.43
N PRO A 87 6.04 -11.19 13.55
CA PRO A 87 7.30 -10.64 13.06
C PRO A 87 7.15 -9.28 12.37
N LEU A 88 6.05 -9.08 11.64
CA LEU A 88 5.77 -7.81 10.95
C LEU A 88 5.45 -6.69 11.94
N ARG A 89 4.63 -6.97 12.96
CA ARG A 89 4.34 -5.99 14.02
C ARG A 89 5.60 -5.59 14.77
N ASP A 90 6.48 -6.53 15.05
CA ASP A 90 7.73 -6.26 15.76
C ASP A 90 8.70 -5.43 14.90
N ALA A 91 8.76 -5.70 13.59
CA ALA A 91 9.54 -4.89 12.65
C ALA A 91 9.06 -3.43 12.60
N PHE A 92 7.74 -3.19 12.53
CA PHE A 92 7.20 -1.83 12.57
C PHE A 92 7.50 -1.12 13.90
N ARG A 93 7.31 -1.79 15.04
CA ARG A 93 7.64 -1.20 16.34
C ARG A 93 9.11 -0.84 16.46
N GLN A 94 10.02 -1.69 15.96
CA GLN A 94 11.45 -1.39 15.97
C GLN A 94 11.80 -0.20 15.08
N ALA A 95 11.03 0.03 14.02
CA ALA A 95 11.17 1.18 13.13
C ALA A 95 10.51 2.46 13.68
N GLY A 96 9.83 2.40 14.83
CA GLY A 96 9.12 3.55 15.41
C GLY A 96 7.75 3.85 14.79
N ILE A 97 7.17 2.88 14.07
CA ILE A 97 5.87 2.92 13.42
C ILE A 97 4.80 2.22 14.27
#